data_AF-A0A7S1ND94-F1
#
_entry.id   AF-A0A7S1ND94-F1
#
_cell.length_a   1.000
_cell.length_b   1.000
_cell.length_c   1.000
_cell.angle_alpha   90.00
_cell.angle_beta   90.00
_cell.angle_gamma   90.00
#
_symmetry.space_group_name_H-M   'P 1'
#
loop_
_entity.id
_entity.type
_entity.pdbx_description
1 polymer ?
#
loop_
_entity_poly.entity_id
_entity_poly.type
_entity_poly.pdbx_seq_one_letter_code
_entity_poly.pdbx_strand_id
1 'polypeptide(L)'
;MAANQTRPIRDPRPRKSEAEVQREKSQAEAARFSHAVDCLRKSKVISKFRTNVSDVEHEAQFERTLRILKPYYDQSVYPEHAYSHFYGPWVENLWILMVTKMNASEFKPLIPLPIQWTDMGVFYSRKQNKANAANAAKIFEKVLQEIIAPQYVYVSVVQGDCRPTAEITKRWPNIIFISSGGYGHVAIPLIMEGELQPPCPKDIPISFYGKTKTSKLRAQMLKSFAVSGLKVATTCLDYQWSVRRTVVGLAPRGYGRTSYRLYEYLLSGAIPLYVYDDLPWIPYPALNWSSFAIVASIKKMQQSVRRVRALLDPHNSAARAQLREMQAALNVTAPQYFTQKAIVAHIRRFLL
;
A
#
# COMPACT_ATOMS: atom_id res chain seq x y z
N MET A 1 -3.26 -4.61 69.03
CA MET A 1 -4.21 -4.42 67.91
C MET A 1 -3.64 -5.11 66.67
N ALA A 2 -4.09 -6.34 66.40
CA ALA A 2 -3.61 -7.14 65.27
C ALA A 2 -4.47 -6.86 64.03
N ALA A 3 -3.85 -6.42 62.95
CA ALA A 3 -4.52 -6.11 61.68
C ALA A 3 -4.92 -7.39 60.95
N ASN A 4 -6.22 -7.55 60.72
CA ASN A 4 -6.83 -8.68 60.05
C ASN A 4 -6.71 -8.50 58.53
N GLN A 5 -5.88 -9.32 57.85
CA GLN A 5 -5.74 -9.32 56.40
C GLN A 5 -6.89 -10.12 55.76
N THR A 6 -7.81 -9.42 55.09
CA THR A 6 -8.85 -10.02 54.26
C THR A 6 -8.27 -10.53 52.93
N ARG A 7 -8.42 -11.83 52.67
CA ARG A 7 -8.06 -12.45 51.38
C ARG A 7 -9.07 -12.08 50.30
N PRO A 8 -8.63 -11.88 49.03
CA PRO A 8 -9.54 -11.55 47.95
C PRO A 8 -10.41 -12.75 47.59
N ILE A 9 -11.72 -12.48 47.45
CA ILE A 9 -12.74 -13.43 46.98
C ILE A 9 -12.41 -13.79 45.53
N ARG A 10 -12.12 -15.07 45.27
CA ARG A 10 -11.94 -15.58 43.91
C ARG A 10 -13.30 -15.65 43.23
N ASP A 11 -13.45 -14.88 42.16
CA ASP A 11 -14.59 -14.87 41.25
C ASP A 11 -14.81 -16.28 40.64
N PRO A 12 -15.98 -16.93 40.85
CA PRO A 12 -16.25 -18.30 40.44
C PRO A 12 -16.73 -18.37 38.99
N ARG A 13 -16.12 -17.61 38.07
CA ARG A 13 -16.42 -17.77 36.65
C ARG A 13 -15.84 -19.10 36.15
N PRO A 14 -16.67 -20.02 35.61
CA PRO A 14 -16.19 -21.29 35.08
C PRO A 14 -15.18 -21.02 33.96
N ARG A 15 -13.98 -21.63 34.07
CA ARG A 15 -13.00 -21.58 32.99
C ARG A 15 -13.60 -22.31 31.80
N LYS A 16 -13.82 -21.57 30.70
CA LYS A 16 -14.19 -22.16 29.41
C LYS A 16 -13.23 -23.31 29.09
N SER A 17 -13.77 -24.42 28.63
CA SER A 17 -12.93 -25.56 28.23
C SER A 17 -12.06 -25.16 27.03
N GLU A 18 -10.87 -25.75 26.89
CA GLU A 18 -9.99 -25.47 25.75
C GLU A 18 -10.69 -25.70 24.41
N ALA A 19 -11.58 -26.68 24.33
CA ALA A 19 -12.41 -26.93 23.15
C ALA A 19 -13.39 -25.79 22.84
N GLU A 20 -13.95 -25.13 23.86
CA GLU A 20 -14.84 -23.99 23.73
C GLU A 20 -14.09 -22.73 23.28
N VAL A 21 -12.90 -22.51 23.84
CA VAL A 21 -11.99 -21.44 23.42
C VAL A 21 -11.56 -21.64 21.96
N GLN A 22 -11.29 -22.88 21.57
CA GLN A 22 -10.89 -23.20 20.19
C GLN A 22 -12.06 -23.03 19.22
N ARG A 23 -13.27 -23.43 19.61
CA ARG A 23 -14.49 -23.27 18.80
C ARG A 23 -14.87 -21.80 18.63
N GLU A 24 -14.75 -20.99 19.68
CA GLU A 24 -14.97 -19.54 19.61
C GLU A 24 -13.92 -18.84 18.73
N LYS A 25 -12.66 -19.26 18.79
CA LYS A 25 -11.61 -18.76 17.88
C LYS A 25 -11.92 -19.11 16.42
N SER A 26 -12.27 -20.36 16.12
CA SER A 26 -12.63 -20.78 14.77
C SER A 26 -13.90 -20.10 14.24
N GLN A 27 -14.89 -19.85 15.10
CA GLN A 27 -16.10 -19.10 14.73
C GLN A 27 -15.83 -17.60 14.52
N ALA A 28 -14.97 -16.99 15.34
CA ALA A 28 -14.54 -15.60 15.17
C ALA A 28 -13.63 -15.40 13.95
N GLU A 29 -12.80 -16.39 13.61
CA GLU A 29 -12.04 -16.42 12.37
C GLU A 29 -12.97 -16.53 11.17
N ALA A 30 -13.88 -17.51 11.14
CA ALA A 30 -14.87 -17.67 10.07
C ALA A 30 -15.74 -16.42 9.84
N ALA A 31 -16.07 -15.68 10.91
CA ALA A 31 -16.81 -14.42 10.83
C ALA A 31 -15.99 -13.24 10.28
N ARG A 32 -14.65 -13.26 10.38
CA ARG A 32 -13.76 -12.24 9.79
C ARG A 32 -13.60 -12.46 8.27
N PHE A 33 -13.49 -13.72 7.84
CA PHE A 33 -13.33 -14.10 6.43
C PHE A 33 -14.54 -13.72 5.55
N SER A 34 -15.72 -13.56 6.15
CA SER A 34 -16.94 -13.19 5.43
C SER A 34 -16.81 -11.86 4.70
N HIS A 35 -16.21 -10.82 5.27
CA HIS A 35 -16.37 -9.49 4.70
C HIS A 35 -15.61 -9.26 3.37
N ALA A 36 -14.35 -9.72 3.27
CA ALA A 36 -13.56 -9.57 2.04
C ALA A 36 -14.10 -10.46 0.92
N VAL A 37 -14.42 -11.72 1.24
CA VAL A 37 -15.04 -12.66 0.31
C VAL A 37 -16.43 -12.17 -0.12
N ASP A 38 -17.23 -11.61 0.78
CA ASP A 38 -18.54 -11.06 0.45
C ASP A 38 -18.44 -9.78 -0.39
N CYS A 39 -17.45 -8.93 -0.15
CA CYS A 39 -17.15 -7.80 -1.04
C CYS A 39 -16.76 -8.27 -2.45
N LEU A 40 -15.93 -9.31 -2.55
CA LEU A 40 -15.50 -9.89 -3.82
C LEU A 40 -16.61 -10.69 -4.54
N ARG A 41 -17.54 -11.29 -3.80
CA ARG A 41 -18.77 -11.90 -4.33
C ARG A 41 -19.72 -10.83 -4.87
N LYS A 42 -19.94 -9.75 -4.12
CA LYS A 42 -20.78 -8.61 -4.53
C LYS A 42 -20.24 -7.87 -5.76
N SER A 43 -18.93 -7.82 -5.94
CA SER A 43 -18.30 -7.17 -7.09
C SER A 43 -18.47 -7.94 -8.41
N LYS A 44 -19.12 -9.12 -8.40
CA LYS A 44 -19.24 -10.08 -9.52
C LYS A 44 -17.90 -10.60 -10.06
N VAL A 45 -16.77 -10.12 -9.54
CA VAL A 45 -15.41 -10.58 -9.92
C VAL A 45 -15.25 -12.05 -9.59
N ILE A 46 -15.71 -12.50 -8.41
CA ILE A 46 -15.60 -13.90 -7.99
C ILE A 46 -16.83 -14.76 -8.34
N SER A 47 -17.94 -14.16 -8.77
CA SER A 47 -19.18 -14.90 -9.05
C SER A 47 -19.06 -16.04 -10.08
N LYS A 48 -17.96 -16.07 -10.86
CA LYS A 48 -17.65 -17.11 -11.84
C LYS A 48 -16.70 -18.21 -11.34
N PHE A 49 -16.12 -18.08 -10.15
CA PHE A 49 -15.11 -19.02 -9.63
C PHE A 49 -15.72 -19.92 -8.56
N ARG A 50 -15.27 -21.19 -8.54
CA ARG A 50 -15.72 -22.16 -7.52
C ARG A 50 -15.16 -21.72 -6.17
N THR A 51 -16.01 -21.15 -5.30
CA THR A 51 -15.62 -20.92 -3.89
C THR A 51 -15.74 -22.19 -3.04
N ASN A 52 -16.24 -23.29 -3.60
CA ASN A 52 -16.46 -24.56 -2.92
C ASN A 52 -15.40 -25.59 -3.32
N VAL A 53 -14.12 -25.20 -3.22
CA VAL A 53 -13.01 -26.14 -3.33
C VAL A 53 -12.82 -26.80 -1.98
N SER A 54 -12.60 -28.12 -1.95
CA SER A 54 -12.37 -28.82 -0.69
C SER A 54 -11.08 -28.35 -0.02
N ASP A 55 -11.00 -28.55 1.30
CA ASP A 55 -9.82 -28.15 2.06
C ASP A 55 -8.53 -28.80 1.55
N VAL A 56 -8.63 -30.07 1.15
CA VAL A 56 -7.53 -30.88 0.59
C VAL A 56 -7.09 -30.36 -0.77
N GLU A 57 -8.02 -30.02 -1.66
CA GLU A 57 -7.70 -29.46 -2.97
C GLU A 57 -7.06 -28.07 -2.86
N HIS A 58 -7.57 -27.23 -1.95
CA HIS A 58 -7.00 -25.90 -1.69
C HIS A 58 -5.57 -26.00 -1.17
N GLU A 59 -5.33 -26.88 -0.20
CA GLU A 59 -3.98 -27.12 0.36
C GLU A 59 -3.03 -27.68 -0.70
N ALA A 60 -3.46 -28.66 -1.50
CA ALA A 60 -2.67 -29.19 -2.60
C ALA A 60 -2.29 -28.12 -3.64
N GLN A 61 -3.23 -27.21 -3.97
CA GLN A 61 -2.94 -26.11 -4.89
C GLN A 61 -2.02 -25.06 -4.26
N PHE A 62 -2.16 -24.76 -2.96
CA PHE A 62 -1.28 -23.87 -2.24
C PHE A 62 0.17 -24.38 -2.28
N GLU A 63 0.39 -25.65 -1.89
CA GLU A 63 1.70 -26.29 -1.90
C GLU A 63 2.29 -26.38 -3.30
N ARG A 64 1.47 -26.74 -4.29
CA ARG A 64 1.87 -26.74 -5.71
C ARG A 64 2.35 -25.36 -6.15
N THR A 65 1.63 -24.30 -5.74
CA THR A 65 1.95 -22.92 -6.08
C THR A 65 3.28 -22.50 -5.47
N LEU A 66 3.52 -22.77 -4.17
CA LEU A 66 4.79 -22.45 -3.53
C LEU A 66 5.96 -23.20 -4.18
N ARG A 67 5.79 -24.49 -4.46
CA ARG A 67 6.84 -25.30 -5.10
C ARG A 67 7.25 -24.77 -6.48
N ILE A 68 6.28 -24.45 -7.34
CA ILE A 68 6.55 -23.91 -8.68
C ILE A 68 7.13 -22.49 -8.58
N LEU A 69 6.65 -21.68 -7.63
CA LEU A 69 7.07 -20.30 -7.49
C LEU A 69 8.39 -20.11 -6.76
N LYS A 70 8.94 -21.14 -6.10
CA LYS A 70 10.19 -21.06 -5.33
C LYS A 70 11.31 -20.31 -6.07
N PRO A 71 11.60 -20.56 -7.36
CA PRO A 71 12.66 -19.83 -8.08
C PRO A 71 12.38 -18.33 -8.28
N TYR A 72 11.12 -17.90 -8.18
CA TYR A 72 10.64 -16.54 -8.48
C TYR A 72 10.47 -15.65 -7.24
N TYR A 73 10.62 -16.23 -6.06
CA TYR A 73 10.69 -15.48 -4.80
C TYR A 73 11.95 -15.75 -3.97
N ASP A 74 12.84 -16.62 -4.48
CA ASP A 74 14.15 -16.84 -3.89
C ASP A 74 15.06 -15.63 -4.11
N GLN A 75 15.47 -15.00 -3.01
CA GLN A 75 16.32 -13.81 -3.02
C GLN A 75 17.74 -14.07 -3.56
N SER A 76 18.19 -15.34 -3.59
CA SER A 76 19.45 -15.71 -4.24
C SER A 76 19.36 -15.63 -5.77
N VAL A 77 18.15 -15.76 -6.33
CA VAL A 77 17.90 -15.66 -7.77
C VAL A 77 17.57 -14.24 -8.17
N TYR A 78 16.66 -13.60 -7.43
CA TYR A 78 16.23 -12.23 -7.64
C TYR A 78 16.52 -11.39 -6.39
N PRO A 79 17.67 -10.69 -6.34
CA PRO A 79 18.02 -9.87 -5.20
C PRO A 79 17.12 -8.63 -5.11
N GLU A 80 16.90 -8.15 -3.89
CA GLU A 80 16.14 -6.92 -3.64
C GLU A 80 16.77 -5.74 -4.40
N HIS A 81 15.95 -5.00 -5.12
CA HIS A 81 16.44 -3.82 -5.82
C HIS A 81 16.77 -2.69 -4.85
N ALA A 82 17.87 -1.97 -5.12
CA ALA A 82 18.15 -0.70 -4.46
C ALA A 82 17.52 0.47 -5.23
N TYR A 83 16.86 1.39 -4.52
CA TYR A 83 16.37 2.65 -5.09
C TYR A 83 16.45 3.77 -4.05
N SER A 84 17.05 4.91 -4.42
CA SER A 84 17.15 6.11 -3.59
C SER A 84 17.70 5.85 -2.17
N HIS A 85 18.77 5.04 -2.06
CA HIS A 85 19.43 4.61 -0.82
C HIS A 85 18.65 3.61 0.05
N PHE A 86 17.43 3.24 -0.34
CA PHE A 86 16.71 2.14 0.30
C PHE A 86 16.99 0.82 -0.41
N TYR A 87 17.24 -0.24 0.36
CA TYR A 87 17.66 -1.56 -0.13
C TYR A 87 16.62 -2.65 0.14
N GLY A 88 15.48 -2.31 0.75
CA GLY A 88 14.48 -3.26 1.19
C GLY A 88 14.45 -3.44 2.72
N PRO A 89 13.56 -4.30 3.24
CA PRO A 89 12.62 -5.10 2.46
C PRO A 89 11.49 -4.23 1.89
N TRP A 90 11.14 -4.50 0.63
CA TRP A 90 9.99 -3.90 -0.06
C TRP A 90 8.68 -4.60 0.32
N VAL A 91 7.54 -4.02 -0.03
CA VAL A 91 6.22 -4.61 0.33
C VAL A 91 6.02 -6.00 -0.29
N GLU A 92 6.60 -6.26 -1.47
CA GLU A 92 6.61 -7.59 -2.09
C GLU A 92 7.46 -8.60 -1.30
N ASN A 93 8.62 -8.18 -0.77
CA ASN A 93 9.47 -9.07 0.04
C ASN A 93 8.79 -9.44 1.36
N LEU A 94 8.09 -8.49 1.99
CA LEU A 94 7.28 -8.76 3.18
C LEU A 94 6.09 -9.67 2.88
N TRP A 95 5.43 -9.47 1.73
CA TRP A 95 4.36 -10.36 1.26
C TRP A 95 4.86 -11.80 1.14
N ILE A 96 6.01 -12.01 0.50
CA ILE A 96 6.63 -13.33 0.34
C ILE A 96 6.99 -13.94 1.69
N LEU A 97 7.59 -13.15 2.59
CA LEU A 97 7.94 -13.61 3.94
C LEU A 97 6.69 -14.03 4.73
N MET A 98 5.58 -13.32 4.56
CA MET A 98 4.31 -13.65 5.19
C MET A 98 3.74 -14.95 4.62
N VAL A 99 3.68 -15.07 3.28
CA VAL A 99 3.14 -16.26 2.60
C VAL A 99 3.92 -17.53 2.93
N THR A 100 5.25 -17.46 2.97
CA THR A 100 6.11 -18.64 3.24
C THR A 100 6.10 -19.08 4.71
N LYS A 101 5.48 -18.30 5.61
CA LYS A 101 5.37 -18.61 7.05
C LYS A 101 3.95 -19.00 7.49
N MET A 102 2.98 -18.88 6.59
CA MET A 102 1.57 -19.11 6.87
C MET A 102 1.12 -20.45 6.27
N ASN A 103 0.10 -21.04 6.88
CA ASN A 103 -0.49 -22.28 6.38
C ASN A 103 -1.55 -22.01 5.29
N ALA A 104 -1.83 -23.00 4.45
CA ALA A 104 -2.83 -22.90 3.39
C ALA A 104 -4.21 -22.43 3.90
N SER A 105 -4.62 -22.90 5.08
CA SER A 105 -5.90 -22.52 5.70
C SER A 105 -6.04 -21.02 5.98
N GLU A 106 -4.93 -20.30 6.25
CA GLU A 106 -4.94 -18.86 6.52
C GLU A 106 -5.25 -18.02 5.26
N PHE A 107 -5.10 -18.60 4.07
CA PHE A 107 -5.38 -17.90 2.81
C PHE A 107 -6.75 -18.23 2.23
N LYS A 108 -7.50 -19.17 2.80
CA LYS A 108 -8.78 -19.59 2.23
C LYS A 108 -9.76 -18.42 2.11
N PRO A 109 -10.48 -18.29 0.97
CA PRO A 109 -10.52 -19.20 -0.18
C PRO A 109 -9.47 -18.90 -1.29
N LEU A 110 -8.54 -17.98 -1.04
CA LEU A 110 -7.56 -17.49 -2.01
C LEU A 110 -6.29 -18.37 -2.07
N ILE A 111 -5.58 -18.31 -3.18
CA ILE A 111 -4.24 -18.90 -3.34
C ILE A 111 -3.22 -17.76 -3.52
N PRO A 112 -2.26 -17.57 -2.60
CA PRO A 112 -1.28 -16.51 -2.73
C PRO A 112 -0.26 -16.81 -3.83
N LEU A 113 0.14 -15.77 -4.55
CA LEU A 113 1.24 -15.77 -5.51
C LEU A 113 2.41 -14.98 -4.91
N PRO A 114 3.36 -15.62 -4.21
CA PRO A 114 4.59 -14.99 -3.76
C PRO A 114 5.51 -14.74 -4.96
N ILE A 115 5.34 -13.63 -5.66
CA ILE A 115 6.13 -13.28 -6.84
C ILE A 115 6.77 -11.92 -6.61
N GLN A 116 8.07 -11.80 -6.86
CA GLN A 116 8.79 -10.51 -6.81
C GLN A 116 8.66 -9.76 -8.15
N TRP A 117 7.45 -9.31 -8.48
CA TRP A 117 7.16 -8.64 -9.74
C TRP A 117 8.12 -7.50 -10.04
N THR A 118 8.41 -6.68 -9.03
CA THR A 118 9.24 -5.49 -9.18
C THR A 118 10.71 -5.86 -9.27
N ASP A 119 11.23 -6.71 -8.37
CA ASP A 119 12.64 -7.11 -8.39
C ASP A 119 12.99 -7.85 -9.68
N MET A 120 12.12 -8.75 -10.15
CA MET A 120 12.28 -9.41 -11.44
C MET A 120 12.29 -8.39 -12.59
N GLY A 121 11.34 -7.45 -12.61
CA GLY A 121 11.29 -6.41 -13.65
C GLY A 121 12.54 -5.52 -13.65
N VAL A 122 13.07 -5.18 -12.48
CA VAL A 122 14.31 -4.42 -12.33
C VAL A 122 15.52 -5.25 -12.76
N PHE A 123 15.60 -6.52 -12.36
CA PHE A 123 16.67 -7.44 -12.72
C PHE A 123 16.81 -7.59 -14.24
N TYR A 124 15.69 -7.77 -14.95
CA TYR A 124 15.70 -7.88 -16.40
C TYR A 124 15.94 -6.54 -17.11
N SER A 125 15.48 -5.41 -16.56
CA SER A 125 15.71 -4.09 -17.16
C SER A 125 17.14 -3.58 -16.98
N ARG A 126 17.80 -3.87 -15.84
CA ARG A 126 19.20 -3.48 -15.58
C ARG A 126 20.21 -4.16 -16.50
N LYS A 127 19.87 -5.31 -17.09
CA LYS A 127 20.70 -5.98 -18.12
C LYS A 127 20.65 -5.31 -19.53
N GLN A 128 20.25 -4.03 -19.61
CA GLN A 128 20.37 -3.12 -20.76
C GLN A 128 19.97 -3.67 -22.16
N ASN A 129 18.90 -4.48 -22.27
CA ASN A 129 18.37 -4.84 -23.59
C ASN A 129 16.83 -4.83 -23.60
N LYS A 130 16.20 -4.23 -24.61
CA LYS A 130 14.74 -4.28 -24.81
C LYS A 130 14.23 -5.72 -24.92
N ALA A 131 15.07 -6.65 -25.43
CA ALA A 131 14.79 -8.08 -25.42
C ALA A 131 14.51 -8.61 -24.01
N ASN A 132 15.17 -8.06 -22.98
CA ASN A 132 15.05 -8.55 -21.60
C ASN A 132 13.74 -8.14 -20.91
N ALA A 133 13.16 -6.99 -21.25
CA ALA A 133 11.84 -6.61 -20.76
C ALA A 133 10.74 -7.51 -21.34
N ALA A 134 10.85 -7.87 -22.63
CA ALA A 134 9.99 -8.88 -23.24
C ALA A 134 10.20 -10.27 -22.61
N ASN A 135 11.44 -10.61 -22.22
CA ASN A 135 11.73 -11.84 -21.50
C ASN A 135 11.06 -11.90 -20.13
N ALA A 136 11.06 -10.80 -19.36
CA ALA A 136 10.35 -10.75 -18.08
C ALA A 136 8.85 -11.04 -18.24
N ALA A 137 8.19 -10.39 -19.21
CA ALA A 137 6.77 -10.63 -19.50
C ALA A 137 6.49 -12.08 -19.92
N LYS A 138 7.32 -12.66 -20.80
CA LYS A 138 7.21 -14.06 -21.22
C LYS A 138 7.41 -15.04 -20.07
N ILE A 139 8.33 -14.75 -19.16
CA ILE A 139 8.58 -15.56 -17.97
C ILE A 139 7.36 -15.51 -17.05
N PHE A 140 6.83 -14.32 -16.76
CA PHE A 140 5.59 -14.20 -15.97
C PHE A 140 4.44 -14.97 -16.62
N GLU A 141 4.25 -14.84 -17.93
CA GLU A 141 3.23 -15.58 -18.65
C GLU A 141 3.39 -17.09 -18.53
N LYS A 142 4.60 -17.63 -18.75
CA LYS A 142 4.87 -19.07 -18.63
C LYS A 142 4.58 -19.58 -17.23
N VAL A 143 5.02 -18.85 -16.20
CA VAL A 143 4.79 -19.19 -14.79
C VAL A 143 3.31 -19.21 -14.46
N LEU A 144 2.57 -18.18 -14.89
CA LEU A 144 1.13 -18.11 -14.67
C LEU A 144 0.37 -19.21 -15.42
N GLN A 145 0.77 -19.56 -16.64
CA GLN A 145 0.16 -20.69 -17.37
C GLN A 145 0.31 -22.02 -16.63
N GLU A 146 1.42 -22.22 -15.91
CA GLU A 146 1.67 -23.45 -15.17
C GLU A 146 0.85 -23.51 -13.86
N ILE A 147 0.61 -22.37 -13.21
CA ILE A 147 0.02 -22.32 -11.87
C ILE A 147 -1.49 -22.09 -11.91
N ILE A 148 -1.94 -21.17 -12.76
CA ILE A 148 -3.29 -20.61 -12.71
C ILE A 148 -4.29 -21.63 -13.23
N ALA A 149 -5.13 -22.11 -12.33
CA ALA A 149 -6.24 -23.00 -12.64
C ALA A 149 -7.58 -22.27 -12.40
N PRO A 150 -8.56 -22.42 -13.31
CA PRO A 150 -9.76 -21.56 -13.36
C PRO A 150 -10.68 -21.70 -12.16
N GLN A 151 -10.58 -22.78 -11.38
CA GLN A 151 -11.38 -23.03 -10.20
C GLN A 151 -10.90 -22.26 -8.95
N TYR A 152 -9.68 -21.73 -8.96
CA TYR A 152 -9.12 -20.98 -7.82
C TYR A 152 -9.11 -19.49 -8.08
N VAL A 153 -9.19 -18.72 -7.00
CA VAL A 153 -8.91 -17.28 -7.02
C VAL A 153 -7.53 -17.06 -6.43
N TYR A 154 -6.68 -16.37 -7.16
CA TYR A 154 -5.32 -16.07 -6.76
C TYR A 154 -5.22 -14.65 -6.24
N VAL A 155 -4.24 -14.39 -5.38
CA VAL A 155 -3.95 -13.05 -4.86
C VAL A 155 -2.46 -12.78 -4.89
N SER A 156 -2.07 -11.57 -5.30
CA SER A 156 -0.67 -11.15 -5.28
C SER A 156 -0.52 -9.69 -4.87
N VAL A 157 0.60 -9.37 -4.23
CA VAL A 157 0.99 -8.00 -3.90
C VAL A 157 1.99 -7.49 -4.95
N VAL A 158 1.77 -6.27 -5.43
CA VAL A 158 2.61 -5.64 -6.46
C VAL A 158 2.99 -4.22 -6.04
N GLN A 159 4.29 -3.95 -5.96
CA GLN A 159 4.80 -2.63 -5.66
C GLN A 159 4.83 -1.73 -6.90
N GLY A 160 5.41 -2.23 -7.99
CA GLY A 160 5.68 -1.45 -9.19
C GLY A 160 4.41 -0.92 -9.88
N ASP A 161 4.62 0.03 -10.78
CA ASP A 161 3.60 0.59 -11.67
C ASP A 161 3.30 -0.35 -12.86
N CYS A 162 3.23 -1.64 -12.56
CA CYS A 162 3.22 -2.74 -13.50
C CYS A 162 1.99 -2.67 -14.42
N ARG A 163 2.08 -1.97 -15.56
CA ARG A 163 1.13 -2.11 -16.67
C ARG A 163 0.86 -3.58 -17.04
N PRO A 164 1.81 -4.52 -16.94
CA PRO A 164 1.53 -5.95 -17.09
C PRO A 164 0.38 -6.45 -16.22
N THR A 165 0.13 -5.89 -15.03
CA THR A 165 -1.02 -6.31 -14.20
C THR A 165 -2.35 -6.11 -14.92
N ALA A 166 -2.53 -5.04 -15.70
CA ALA A 166 -3.76 -4.82 -16.47
C ALA A 166 -3.95 -5.82 -17.62
N GLU A 167 -2.86 -6.26 -18.25
CA GLU A 167 -2.91 -7.29 -19.30
C GLU A 167 -3.04 -8.69 -18.72
N ILE A 168 -2.37 -8.94 -17.59
CA ILE A 168 -2.48 -10.19 -16.81
C ILE A 168 -3.92 -10.37 -16.32
N THR A 169 -4.57 -9.33 -15.80
CA THR A 169 -5.96 -9.46 -15.32
C THR A 169 -6.97 -9.67 -16.44
N LYS A 170 -6.72 -9.14 -17.65
CA LYS A 170 -7.55 -9.47 -18.82
C LYS A 170 -7.46 -10.95 -19.18
N ARG A 171 -6.26 -11.52 -19.10
CA ARG A 171 -6.01 -12.92 -19.47
C ARG A 171 -6.38 -13.92 -18.38
N TRP A 172 -6.07 -13.59 -17.14
CA TRP A 172 -6.37 -14.38 -15.95
C TRP A 172 -7.21 -13.54 -14.98
N PRO A 173 -8.54 -13.47 -15.22
CA PRO A 173 -9.44 -12.66 -14.42
C PRO A 173 -9.62 -13.17 -12.99
N ASN A 174 -9.10 -14.37 -12.68
CA ASN A 174 -9.08 -14.95 -11.34
C ASN A 174 -7.87 -14.53 -10.50
N ILE A 175 -7.08 -13.53 -10.92
CA ILE A 175 -5.98 -12.98 -10.11
C ILE A 175 -6.36 -11.61 -9.55
N ILE A 176 -6.40 -11.51 -8.23
CA ILE A 176 -6.57 -10.27 -7.48
C ILE A 176 -5.18 -9.66 -7.22
N PHE A 177 -5.05 -8.37 -7.52
CA PHE A 177 -3.82 -7.61 -7.28
C PHE A 177 -4.05 -6.57 -6.21
N ILE A 178 -3.27 -6.66 -5.13
CA ILE A 178 -3.11 -5.63 -4.12
C ILE A 178 -1.89 -4.80 -4.55
N SER A 179 -2.09 -3.59 -5.06
CA SER A 179 -1.04 -2.83 -5.75
C SER A 179 -0.83 -1.45 -5.16
N SER A 180 0.44 -1.08 -5.01
CA SER A 180 0.81 0.29 -4.68
C SER A 180 1.01 1.16 -5.91
N GLY A 181 1.59 0.65 -7.00
CA GLY A 181 1.97 1.45 -8.17
C GLY A 181 0.83 2.00 -9.05
N GLY A 182 -0.42 1.55 -8.91
CA GLY A 182 -1.55 2.18 -9.60
C GLY A 182 -2.43 1.30 -10.47
N TYR A 183 -2.17 -0.01 -10.51
CA TYR A 183 -2.91 -0.96 -11.34
C TYR A 183 -3.20 -2.23 -10.55
N GLY A 184 -4.46 -2.66 -10.57
CA GLY A 184 -4.92 -3.82 -9.81
C GLY A 184 -6.32 -3.60 -9.26
N HIS A 185 -6.62 -4.26 -8.15
CA HIS A 185 -7.94 -4.30 -7.56
C HIS A 185 -8.00 -3.55 -6.22
N VAL A 186 -6.94 -3.65 -5.43
CA VAL A 186 -6.87 -3.06 -4.09
C VAL A 186 -5.66 -2.14 -4.01
N ALA A 187 -5.86 -0.87 -3.72
CA ALA A 187 -4.78 0.08 -3.53
C ALA A 187 -4.12 -0.10 -2.16
N ILE A 188 -2.79 -0.10 -2.11
CA ILE A 188 -1.97 -0.01 -0.90
C ILE A 188 -0.95 1.15 -1.02
N PRO A 189 -0.36 1.62 0.09
CA PRO A 189 0.69 2.64 0.03
C PRO A 189 1.91 2.23 -0.79
N LEU A 190 2.45 3.18 -1.58
CA LEU A 190 3.73 3.05 -2.28
C LEU A 190 4.81 3.70 -1.42
N ILE A 191 5.42 2.92 -0.54
CA ILE A 191 6.45 3.39 0.41
C ILE A 191 7.83 2.82 0.06
N MET A 192 8.89 3.55 0.42
CA MET A 192 10.26 3.01 0.48
C MET A 192 10.51 2.59 1.92
N GLU A 193 11.03 3.52 2.72
CA GLU A 193 11.04 3.42 4.18
C GLU A 193 9.62 3.66 4.71
N GLY A 194 9.07 2.68 5.43
CA GLY A 194 7.73 2.77 6.02
C GLY A 194 7.73 3.11 7.50
N GLU A 195 8.68 3.91 7.94
CA GLU A 195 8.78 4.36 9.32
C GLU A 195 8.31 5.81 9.48
N LEU A 196 7.71 6.09 10.64
CA LEU A 196 7.37 7.45 11.03
C LEU A 196 8.65 8.23 11.27
N GLN A 197 8.73 9.42 10.69
CA GLN A 197 9.86 10.29 10.92
C GLN A 197 9.69 11.04 12.23
N PRO A 198 10.78 11.26 12.99
CA PRO A 198 10.70 12.05 14.22
C PRO A 198 10.16 13.45 13.93
N PRO A 199 9.31 14.01 14.81
CA PRO A 199 8.79 15.37 14.67
C PRO A 199 9.92 16.38 14.44
N CYS A 200 9.67 17.38 13.60
CA CYS A 200 10.58 18.50 13.42
C CYS A 200 9.81 19.79 13.06
N PRO A 201 10.41 20.98 13.24
CA PRO A 201 9.79 22.24 12.85
C PRO A 201 9.40 22.26 11.37
N LYS A 202 8.16 22.65 11.08
CA LYS A 202 7.62 22.79 9.72
C LYS A 202 7.77 24.22 9.23
N ASP A 203 8.93 24.57 8.68
CA ASP A 203 9.26 25.94 8.27
C ASP A 203 9.44 26.12 6.75
N ILE A 204 9.24 25.06 5.96
CA ILE A 204 9.14 25.13 4.50
C ILE A 204 7.64 25.13 4.13
N PRO A 205 7.04 26.28 3.75
CA PRO A 205 5.59 26.37 3.57
C PRO A 205 5.06 25.41 2.49
N ILE A 206 5.81 25.29 1.39
CA ILE A 206 5.45 24.41 0.29
C ILE A 206 6.70 23.89 -0.43
N SER A 207 6.75 22.60 -0.72
CA SER A 207 7.88 21.97 -1.41
C SER A 207 7.48 20.97 -2.49
N PHE A 208 8.37 20.79 -3.46
CA PHE A 208 8.34 19.74 -4.46
C PHE A 208 9.76 19.32 -4.85
N TYR A 209 10.15 18.10 -4.51
CA TYR A 209 11.49 17.58 -4.81
C TYR A 209 11.42 16.45 -5.83
N GLY A 210 11.50 16.76 -7.13
CA GLY A 210 11.47 15.73 -8.17
C GLY A 210 11.73 16.23 -9.58
N LYS A 211 11.99 15.30 -10.50
CA LYS A 211 12.22 15.62 -11.92
C LYS A 211 10.93 16.10 -12.58
N THR A 212 10.97 17.29 -13.17
CA THR A 212 9.86 17.92 -13.91
C THR A 212 9.87 17.56 -15.39
N LYS A 213 11.07 17.44 -15.98
CA LYS A 213 11.27 17.14 -17.42
C LYS A 213 10.64 15.82 -17.87
N THR A 214 10.43 14.87 -16.96
CA THR A 214 9.91 13.53 -17.26
C THR A 214 8.39 13.40 -17.05
N SER A 215 7.67 14.47 -16.69
CA SER A 215 6.23 14.42 -16.47
C SER A 215 5.55 15.75 -16.77
N LYS A 216 4.66 15.73 -17.79
CA LYS A 216 3.80 16.88 -18.14
C LYS A 216 2.95 17.34 -16.95
N LEU A 217 2.43 16.40 -16.16
CA LEU A 217 1.63 16.68 -14.95
C LEU A 217 2.44 17.49 -13.93
N ARG A 218 3.70 17.10 -13.66
CA ARG A 218 4.57 17.82 -12.70
C ARG A 218 4.85 19.25 -13.17
N ALA A 219 5.16 19.41 -14.45
CA ALA A 219 5.41 20.73 -15.04
C ALA A 219 4.15 21.62 -14.97
N GLN A 220 2.98 21.08 -15.31
CA GLN A 220 1.70 21.80 -15.25
C GLN A 220 1.31 22.20 -13.82
N MET A 221 1.51 21.30 -12.85
CA MET A 221 1.27 21.59 -11.43
C MET A 221 2.16 22.75 -10.96
N LEU A 222 3.47 22.68 -11.19
CA LEU A 222 4.41 23.74 -10.79
C LEU A 222 4.12 25.06 -11.49
N LYS A 223 3.78 25.05 -12.79
CA LYS A 223 3.35 26.26 -13.50
C LYS A 223 2.13 26.91 -12.84
N SER A 224 1.17 26.10 -12.38
CA SER A 224 -0.02 26.61 -11.69
C SER A 224 0.31 27.30 -10.37
N PHE A 225 1.28 26.78 -9.62
CA PHE A 225 1.78 27.43 -8.40
C PHE A 225 2.61 28.68 -8.71
N ALA A 226 3.45 28.66 -9.74
CA ALA A 226 4.26 29.82 -10.14
C ALA A 226 3.39 31.03 -10.52
N VAL A 227 2.34 30.82 -11.34
CA VAL A 227 1.36 31.87 -11.71
C VAL A 227 0.63 32.43 -10.49
N SER A 228 0.54 31.65 -9.42
CA SER A 228 -0.08 32.06 -8.16
C SER A 228 0.85 32.91 -7.27
N GLY A 229 2.12 33.09 -7.62
CA GLY A 229 3.08 33.79 -6.76
C GLY A 229 3.50 33.01 -5.50
N LEU A 230 3.00 31.79 -5.28
CA LEU A 230 3.50 30.89 -4.24
C LEU A 230 4.86 30.32 -4.66
N LYS A 231 5.91 30.65 -3.89
CA LYS A 231 7.26 30.11 -4.08
C LYS A 231 7.32 28.67 -3.57
N VAL A 232 7.48 27.72 -4.49
CA VAL A 232 7.65 26.29 -4.18
C VAL A 232 9.14 25.99 -4.02
N ALA A 233 9.54 25.41 -2.88
CA ALA A 233 10.90 24.92 -2.71
C ALA A 233 11.15 23.71 -3.63
N THR A 234 12.10 23.82 -4.55
CA THR A 234 12.40 22.75 -5.53
C THR A 234 13.82 22.20 -5.45
N THR A 235 14.67 22.81 -4.64
CA THR A 235 16.06 22.41 -4.40
C THR A 235 16.26 22.04 -2.94
N CYS A 236 17.09 21.04 -2.69
CA CYS A 236 17.45 20.60 -1.34
C CYS A 236 18.89 20.08 -1.34
N LEU A 237 19.63 20.36 -0.28
CA LEU A 237 20.92 19.72 0.00
C LEU A 237 20.70 18.34 0.62
N ASP A 238 19.77 18.27 1.59
CA ASP A 238 19.31 17.04 2.23
C ASP A 238 17.82 16.86 1.94
N TYR A 239 17.50 15.82 1.17
CA TYR A 239 16.13 15.48 0.78
C TYR A 239 15.27 15.10 1.97
N GLN A 240 15.73 14.18 2.81
CA GLN A 240 14.96 13.66 3.95
C GLN A 240 14.67 14.79 4.94
N TRP A 241 15.67 15.63 5.23
CA TRP A 241 15.50 16.80 6.09
C TRP A 241 14.49 17.81 5.53
N SER A 242 14.56 18.07 4.23
CA SER A 242 13.67 19.04 3.59
C SER A 242 12.21 18.58 3.52
N VAL A 243 11.98 17.28 3.26
CA VAL A 243 10.65 16.67 3.33
C VAL A 243 10.08 16.80 4.74
N ARG A 244 10.88 16.51 5.77
CA ARG A 244 10.45 16.61 7.16
C ARG A 244 10.07 18.03 7.57
N ARG A 245 10.76 19.06 7.07
CA ARG A 245 10.45 20.48 7.35
C ARG A 245 9.29 21.06 6.55
N THR A 246 8.71 20.29 5.62
CA THR A 246 7.63 20.76 4.75
C THR A 246 6.27 20.82 5.46
N VAL A 247 5.57 21.94 5.33
CA VAL A 247 4.16 22.12 5.75
C VAL A 247 3.22 21.45 4.75
N VAL A 248 3.21 21.92 3.49
CA VAL A 248 2.43 21.33 2.38
C VAL A 248 3.36 20.73 1.33
N GLY A 249 3.30 19.42 1.15
CA GLY A 249 4.13 18.70 0.19
C GLY A 249 3.42 18.44 -1.13
N LEU A 250 3.97 18.90 -2.26
CA LEU A 250 3.39 18.60 -3.57
C LEU A 250 3.72 17.16 -3.98
N ALA A 251 2.73 16.30 -4.07
CA ALA A 251 2.86 14.88 -4.37
C ALA A 251 2.13 14.50 -5.67
N PRO A 252 2.54 15.00 -6.84
CA PRO A 252 2.01 14.55 -8.12
C PRO A 252 2.35 13.08 -8.35
N ARG A 253 1.45 12.33 -9.00
CA ARG A 253 1.72 10.94 -9.37
C ARG A 253 3.01 10.77 -10.20
N GLY A 254 3.57 9.57 -10.12
CA GLY A 254 4.77 9.15 -10.84
C GLY A 254 4.50 8.60 -12.24
N TYR A 255 5.29 7.61 -12.62
CA TYR A 255 5.03 6.80 -13.81
C TYR A 255 3.71 6.03 -13.66
N GLY A 256 3.49 5.42 -12.49
CA GLY A 256 2.22 4.89 -12.05
C GLY A 256 1.23 5.95 -11.55
N ARG A 257 0.10 5.51 -10.99
CA ARG A 257 -0.95 6.41 -10.46
C ARG A 257 -0.60 7.05 -9.12
N THR A 258 0.45 6.59 -8.44
CA THR A 258 0.92 7.19 -7.19
C THR A 258 2.42 7.49 -7.22
N SER A 259 3.00 7.90 -6.09
CA SER A 259 4.45 8.12 -5.95
C SER A 259 4.90 7.92 -4.50
N TYR A 260 6.15 7.50 -4.30
CA TYR A 260 6.78 7.45 -2.96
C TYR A 260 6.58 8.75 -2.18
N ARG A 261 6.70 9.89 -2.87
CA ARG A 261 6.56 11.24 -2.30
C ARG A 261 5.27 11.48 -1.56
N LEU A 262 4.16 10.89 -2.01
CA LEU A 262 2.88 11.01 -1.30
C LEU A 262 3.03 10.49 0.13
N TYR A 263 3.61 9.31 0.28
CA TYR A 263 3.69 8.64 1.57
C TYR A 263 4.88 9.10 2.41
N GLU A 264 5.97 9.57 1.79
CA GLU A 264 7.05 10.26 2.50
C GLU A 264 6.55 11.54 3.19
N TYR A 265 5.66 12.31 2.55
CA TYR A 265 5.03 13.46 3.20
C TYR A 265 4.10 13.02 4.34
N LEU A 266 3.27 12.00 4.13
CA LEU A 266 2.40 11.46 5.19
C LEU A 266 3.20 10.98 6.42
N LEU A 267 4.25 10.19 6.20
CA LEU A 267 5.10 9.62 7.25
C LEU A 267 5.98 10.66 7.95
N SER A 268 6.19 11.82 7.33
CA SER A 268 6.91 12.96 7.91
C SER A 268 6.00 14.02 8.55
N GLY A 269 4.69 13.80 8.58
CA GLY A 269 3.72 14.75 9.15
C GLY A 269 3.51 16.01 8.29
N ALA A 270 3.91 15.99 7.03
CA ALA A 270 3.59 17.05 6.06
C ALA A 270 2.21 16.78 5.46
N ILE A 271 1.44 17.84 5.16
CA ILE A 271 0.14 17.69 4.49
C ILE A 271 0.38 17.51 2.98
N PRO A 272 0.11 16.33 2.40
CA PRO A 272 0.35 16.15 0.98
C PRO A 272 -0.77 16.79 0.14
N LEU A 273 -0.38 17.43 -0.94
CA LEU A 273 -1.24 17.70 -2.09
C LEU A 273 -0.99 16.61 -3.14
N TYR A 274 -1.81 15.56 -3.12
CA TYR A 274 -1.78 14.49 -4.10
C TYR A 274 -2.46 14.95 -5.40
N VAL A 275 -1.73 14.89 -6.51
CA VAL A 275 -2.22 15.33 -7.83
C VAL A 275 -2.22 14.17 -8.83
N TYR A 276 -3.37 13.89 -9.42
CA TYR A 276 -3.58 12.85 -10.45
C TYR A 276 -4.21 13.45 -11.72
N ASP A 277 -4.10 12.76 -12.87
CA ASP A 277 -4.73 13.19 -14.14
C ASP A 277 -5.79 12.23 -14.69
N ASP A 278 -5.86 11.00 -14.17
CA ASP A 278 -6.88 10.00 -14.50
C ASP A 278 -7.80 9.73 -13.29
N LEU A 279 -7.42 8.81 -12.41
CA LEU A 279 -8.18 8.38 -11.25
C LEU A 279 -7.29 8.44 -10.00
N PRO A 280 -7.83 8.84 -8.84
CA PRO A 280 -7.06 8.80 -7.61
C PRO A 280 -6.74 7.35 -7.23
N TRP A 281 -5.46 7.04 -7.02
CA TRP A 281 -5.01 5.74 -6.52
C TRP A 281 -4.55 5.88 -5.07
N ILE A 282 -5.52 5.93 -4.17
CA ILE A 282 -5.34 6.09 -2.73
C ILE A 282 -5.91 4.87 -1.98
N PRO A 283 -5.19 4.34 -0.98
CA PRO A 283 -5.64 3.18 -0.21
C PRO A 283 -6.71 3.54 0.82
N TYR A 284 -7.36 2.50 1.34
CA TYR A 284 -8.30 2.57 2.47
C TYR A 284 -9.46 3.56 2.22
N PRO A 285 -10.44 3.21 1.37
CA PRO A 285 -11.51 4.12 0.98
C PRO A 285 -12.41 4.58 2.14
N ALA A 286 -12.38 3.86 3.27
CA ALA A 286 -13.09 4.26 4.49
C ALA A 286 -12.42 5.44 5.23
N LEU A 287 -11.16 5.78 4.91
CA LEU A 287 -10.49 6.93 5.50
C LEU A 287 -11.01 8.23 4.91
N ASN A 288 -11.26 9.22 5.77
CA ASN A 288 -11.50 10.59 5.34
C ASN A 288 -10.18 11.26 4.93
N TRP A 289 -9.68 10.97 3.72
CA TRP A 289 -8.45 11.57 3.19
C TRP A 289 -8.46 13.10 3.23
N SER A 290 -9.63 13.74 3.17
CA SER A 290 -9.73 15.20 3.19
C SER A 290 -9.38 15.83 4.55
N SER A 291 -9.36 15.03 5.62
CA SER A 291 -8.97 15.50 6.95
C SER A 291 -7.47 15.61 7.14
N PHE A 292 -6.63 14.93 6.34
CA PHE A 292 -5.16 14.96 6.48
C PHE A 292 -4.39 15.17 5.17
N ALA A 293 -5.09 15.28 4.04
CA ALA A 293 -4.48 15.47 2.73
C ALA A 293 -5.37 16.34 1.82
N ILE A 294 -4.76 16.89 0.76
CA ILE A 294 -5.47 17.54 -0.33
C ILE A 294 -5.37 16.62 -1.55
N VAL A 295 -6.48 16.01 -1.95
CA VAL A 295 -6.55 15.13 -3.13
C VAL A 295 -7.15 15.89 -4.30
N ALA A 296 -6.42 16.01 -5.41
CA ALA A 296 -6.80 16.88 -6.51
C ALA A 296 -6.55 16.25 -7.89
N SER A 297 -7.51 16.41 -8.80
CA SER A 297 -7.26 16.22 -10.23
C SER A 297 -6.50 17.43 -10.78
N ILE A 298 -5.57 17.21 -11.71
CA ILE A 298 -4.88 18.29 -12.44
C ILE A 298 -5.87 19.22 -13.16
N LYS A 299 -7.05 18.72 -13.54
CA LYS A 299 -8.13 19.53 -14.15
C LYS A 299 -8.69 20.59 -13.19
N LYS A 300 -8.55 20.38 -11.87
CA LYS A 300 -8.99 21.30 -10.80
C LYS A 300 -7.82 22.01 -10.11
N MET A 301 -6.63 22.05 -10.74
CA MET A 301 -5.41 22.56 -10.11
C MET A 301 -5.55 24.00 -9.58
N GLN A 302 -6.26 24.88 -10.30
CA GLN A 302 -6.46 26.26 -9.84
C GLN A 302 -7.24 26.36 -8.52
N GLN A 303 -8.23 25.48 -8.31
CA GLN A 303 -8.95 25.40 -7.03
C GLN A 303 -8.02 24.94 -5.91
N SER A 304 -7.20 23.92 -6.16
CA SER A 304 -6.24 23.39 -5.19
C SER A 304 -5.15 24.40 -4.84
N VAL A 305 -4.66 25.17 -5.81
CA VAL A 305 -3.72 26.28 -5.58
C VAL A 305 -4.33 27.35 -4.67
N ARG A 306 -5.58 27.76 -4.93
CA ARG A 306 -6.30 28.70 -4.05
C ARG A 306 -6.46 28.15 -2.63
N ARG A 307 -6.82 26.87 -2.49
CA ARG A 307 -6.94 26.20 -1.18
C ARG A 307 -5.61 26.19 -0.44
N VAL A 308 -4.52 25.82 -1.11
CA VAL A 308 -3.19 25.82 -0.49
C VAL A 308 -2.76 27.21 -0.09
N ARG A 309 -3.00 28.23 -0.93
CA ARG A 309 -2.69 29.63 -0.57
C ARG A 309 -3.44 30.06 0.70
N ALA A 310 -4.74 29.77 0.77
CA ALA A 310 -5.55 30.10 1.93
C ALA A 310 -5.06 29.37 3.19
N LEU A 311 -4.69 28.09 3.08
CA LEU A 311 -4.13 27.29 4.17
C LEU A 311 -2.78 27.81 4.69
N LEU A 312 -1.98 28.40 3.80
CA LEU A 312 -0.65 28.92 4.11
C LEU A 312 -0.64 30.41 4.47
N ASP A 313 -1.80 31.08 4.51
CA ASP A 313 -1.89 32.49 4.87
C ASP A 313 -1.59 32.68 6.37
N PRO A 314 -0.48 33.35 6.74
CA PRO A 314 -0.09 33.53 8.14
C PRO A 314 -1.05 34.43 8.93
N HIS A 315 -1.81 35.28 8.24
CA HIS A 315 -2.76 36.21 8.85
C HIS A 315 -4.14 35.58 9.08
N ASN A 316 -4.38 34.40 8.51
CA ASN A 316 -5.65 33.69 8.66
C ASN A 316 -5.59 32.71 9.83
N SER A 317 -6.14 33.10 10.98
CA SER A 317 -6.18 32.26 12.20
C SER A 317 -6.95 30.95 11.98
N ALA A 318 -8.03 30.99 11.20
CA ALA A 318 -8.83 29.80 10.86
C ALA A 318 -8.03 28.82 9.98
N ALA A 319 -7.26 29.33 9.01
CA ALA A 319 -6.37 28.49 8.19
C ALA A 319 -5.30 27.79 9.05
N ARG A 320 -4.70 28.50 10.00
CA ARG A 320 -3.72 27.92 10.94
C ARG A 320 -4.35 26.87 11.85
N ALA A 321 -5.59 27.09 12.30
CA ALA A 321 -6.34 26.08 13.06
C ALA A 321 -6.60 24.83 12.22
N GLN A 322 -7.10 25.01 11.00
CA GLN A 322 -7.33 23.93 10.05
C GLN A 322 -6.05 23.14 9.76
N LEU A 323 -4.91 23.80 9.56
CA LEU A 323 -3.64 23.13 9.31
C LEU A 323 -3.21 22.26 10.52
N ARG A 324 -3.39 22.75 11.74
CA ARG A 324 -3.13 21.98 12.97
C ARG A 324 -4.05 20.78 13.10
N GLU A 325 -5.33 20.93 12.78
CA GLU A 325 -6.29 19.83 12.76
C GLU A 325 -5.89 18.78 11.72
N MET A 326 -5.47 19.20 10.53
CA MET A 326 -5.00 18.27 9.50
C MET A 326 -3.75 17.49 9.94
N GLN A 327 -2.79 18.17 10.59
CA GLN A 327 -1.59 17.54 11.12
C GLN A 327 -1.91 16.60 12.29
N ALA A 328 -2.85 16.97 13.16
CA ALA A 328 -3.30 16.10 14.25
C ALA A 328 -3.99 14.84 13.71
N ALA A 329 -4.88 14.98 12.71
CA ALA A 329 -5.51 13.86 12.03
C ALA A 329 -4.47 12.94 11.37
N LEU A 330 -3.44 13.52 10.74
CA LEU A 330 -2.34 12.77 10.14
C LEU A 330 -1.54 11.99 11.18
N ASN A 331 -1.19 12.61 12.31
CA ASN A 331 -0.43 11.97 13.39
C ASN A 331 -1.15 10.76 14.00
N VAL A 332 -2.49 10.79 14.02
CA VAL A 332 -3.31 9.64 14.43
C VAL A 332 -3.38 8.57 13.33
N THR A 333 -3.53 9.00 12.09
CA THR A 333 -3.80 8.10 10.95
C THR A 333 -2.55 7.39 10.45
N ALA A 334 -1.43 8.09 10.27
CA ALA A 334 -0.23 7.54 9.64
C ALA A 334 0.34 6.29 10.32
N PRO A 335 0.47 6.22 11.67
CA PRO A 335 0.95 5.02 12.35
C PRO A 335 0.10 3.77 12.07
N GLN A 336 -1.21 3.97 11.89
CA GLN A 336 -2.20 2.89 11.75
C GLN A 336 -2.39 2.38 10.32
N TYR A 337 -1.96 3.15 9.31
CA TYR A 337 -2.31 2.87 7.91
C TYR A 337 -1.12 2.95 6.94
N PHE A 338 -0.13 3.79 7.20
CA PHE A 338 0.90 4.14 6.21
C PHE A 338 2.30 3.64 6.57
N THR A 339 2.51 3.09 7.76
CA THR A 339 3.76 2.41 8.11
C THR A 339 3.85 1.04 7.43
N GLN A 340 5.06 0.56 7.19
CA GLN A 340 5.29 -0.76 6.60
C GLN A 340 4.61 -1.88 7.42
N LYS A 341 4.72 -1.80 8.75
CA LYS A 341 4.02 -2.69 9.69
C LYS A 341 2.50 -2.63 9.53
N ALA A 342 1.93 -1.43 9.45
CA ALA A 342 0.49 -1.25 9.27
C ALA A 342 0.01 -1.81 7.92
N ILE A 343 0.76 -1.58 6.85
CA ILE A 343 0.42 -2.06 5.50
C ILE A 343 0.36 -3.58 5.48
N VAL A 344 1.36 -4.26 6.03
CA VAL A 344 1.35 -5.74 6.15
C VAL A 344 0.16 -6.21 6.99
N ALA A 345 -0.15 -5.52 8.09
CA ALA A 345 -1.31 -5.86 8.91
C ALA A 345 -2.64 -5.70 8.14
N HIS A 346 -2.79 -4.66 7.32
CA HIS A 346 -3.98 -4.47 6.48
C HIS A 346 -4.06 -5.46 5.33
N ILE A 347 -2.92 -5.85 4.73
CA ILE A 347 -2.87 -6.94 3.74
C ILE A 347 -3.34 -8.24 4.40
N ARG A 348 -2.81 -8.58 5.59
CA ARG A 348 -3.25 -9.76 6.33
C ARG A 348 -4.74 -9.72 6.65
N ARG A 349 -5.26 -8.58 7.10
CA ARG A 349 -6.69 -8.37 7.38
C ARG A 349 -7.57 -8.41 6.13
N PHE A 350 -7.01 -8.17 4.94
CA PHE A 350 -7.75 -8.34 3.69
C PHE A 350 -7.89 -9.82 3.32
N LEU A 351 -6.94 -10.66 3.74
CA LEU A 351 -6.94 -12.11 3.49
C LEU A 351 -7.77 -12.89 4.51
N LEU A 352 -7.71 -12.46 5.77
CA LEU A 352 -8.46 -13.00 6.93
C LEU A 352 -9.84 -12.37 7.07
#